data_AF-A0A139IT93-F1
#
_entry.id   AF-A0A139IT93-F1
#
_cell.length_a   1.000
_cell.length_b   1.000
_cell.length_c   1.000
_cell.angle_alpha   90.00
_cell.angle_beta   90.00
_cell.angle_gamma   90.00
#
_symmetry.space_group_name_H-M   'P 1'
#
loop_
_entity.id
_entity.type
_entity.pdbx_description
1 polymer ?
#
loop_
_entity_poly.entity_id
_entity_poly.type
_entity_poly.pdbx_seq_one_letter_code
_entity_poly.pdbx_strand_id
1 'polypeptide(L)'
;MSQQALNKIAPNSPSRAKPNEIESNIATALYELETNIPDMKAALRPLQFVSARENACCRPISAKKKILVKMAKNTCTLITKRRWALGSFSLTPGFLQIEVGHGRKAIVIFVPVPLLQGWHRSQQRLTRELEKKFSDRHVIIVASRRILPRPKRSNRSRTSQTQKRPRSRTLTAVHDAILADLVYPVEIVGKRLRTKEDGSKILKVILDEKERGGVDYRLDTYSEVYKRLTGKGVNFEFPASQADFA
;
A
#
# COMPACT_ATOMS: atom_id res chain seq x y z
N MET A 1 -22.61 -9.24 -8.82
CA MET A 1 -22.36 -7.88 -8.27
C MET A 1 -23.60 -7.03 -8.47
N SER A 2 -24.26 -6.58 -7.40
CA SER A 2 -25.37 -5.62 -7.52
C SER A 2 -24.82 -4.27 -7.99
N GLN A 3 -25.57 -3.53 -8.82
CA GLN A 3 -25.13 -2.21 -9.30
C GLN A 3 -24.89 -1.22 -8.13
N GLN A 4 -25.57 -1.43 -7.01
CA GLN A 4 -25.43 -0.63 -5.79
C GLN A 4 -24.08 -0.87 -5.09
N ALA A 5 -23.57 -2.10 -5.08
CA ALA A 5 -22.23 -2.38 -4.55
C ALA A 5 -21.12 -1.70 -5.38
N LEU A 6 -21.29 -1.61 -6.70
CA LEU A 6 -20.34 -0.92 -7.58
C LEU A 6 -20.22 0.59 -7.29
N ASN A 7 -21.25 1.22 -6.70
CA ASN A 7 -21.19 2.64 -6.33
C ASN A 7 -20.21 2.92 -5.18
N LYS A 8 -19.81 1.90 -4.43
CA LYS A 8 -18.76 2.00 -3.41
C LYS A 8 -17.34 2.04 -4.02
N ILE A 9 -17.19 1.71 -5.31
CA ILE A 9 -15.92 1.87 -6.03
C ILE A 9 -15.87 3.27 -6.65
N ALA A 10 -14.81 4.00 -6.30
CA ALA A 10 -14.61 5.37 -6.76
C ALA A 10 -14.53 5.43 -8.30
N PRO A 11 -15.19 6.42 -8.94
CA PRO A 11 -15.25 6.51 -10.39
C PRO A 11 -13.91 6.85 -11.06
N ASN A 12 -12.98 7.43 -10.31
CA ASN A 12 -11.64 7.78 -10.78
C ASN A 12 -10.67 6.59 -10.83
N SER A 13 -11.10 5.39 -10.43
CA SER A 13 -10.27 4.20 -10.34
C SER A 13 -10.40 3.31 -11.58
N PRO A 14 -9.31 2.69 -12.06
CA PRO A 14 -9.38 1.69 -13.14
C PRO A 14 -10.16 0.43 -12.71
N SER A 15 -10.27 0.18 -11.41
CA SER A 15 -11.00 -0.94 -10.81
C SER A 15 -12.51 -0.90 -11.05
N ARG A 16 -13.10 0.27 -11.35
CA ARG A 16 -14.53 0.37 -11.66
C ARG A 16 -14.90 -0.29 -13.00
N ALA A 17 -13.98 -0.27 -13.98
CA ALA A 17 -14.22 -0.85 -15.30
C ALA A 17 -14.09 -2.38 -15.31
N LYS A 18 -13.19 -2.92 -14.48
CA LYS A 18 -12.95 -4.37 -14.33
C LYS A 18 -12.61 -4.65 -12.86
N PRO A 19 -13.60 -4.94 -12.01
CA PRO A 19 -13.35 -5.23 -10.61
C PRO A 19 -12.67 -6.59 -10.46
N ASN A 20 -11.65 -6.65 -9.61
CA ASN A 20 -11.08 -7.94 -9.19
C ASN A 20 -12.04 -8.65 -8.23
N GLU A 21 -11.92 -9.98 -8.13
CA GLU A 21 -12.76 -10.82 -7.25
C GLU A 21 -12.81 -10.31 -5.80
N ILE A 22 -11.67 -9.84 -5.30
CA ILE A 22 -11.52 -9.30 -3.94
C ILE A 22 -12.22 -7.94 -3.80
N GLU A 23 -12.12 -7.09 -4.82
CA GLU A 23 -12.78 -5.78 -4.83
C GLU A 23 -14.30 -5.95 -4.88
N SER A 24 -14.79 -6.95 -5.63
CA SER A 24 -16.21 -7.32 -5.63
C SER A 24 -16.69 -7.80 -4.28
N ASN A 25 -15.90 -8.63 -3.59
CA ASN A 25 -16.26 -9.15 -2.27
C ASN A 25 -16.30 -8.02 -1.23
N ILE A 26 -15.33 -7.11 -1.25
CA ILE A 26 -15.28 -5.96 -0.34
C ILE A 26 -16.43 -4.99 -0.63
N ALA A 27 -16.71 -4.71 -1.90
CA ALA A 27 -17.84 -3.85 -2.28
C ALA A 27 -19.18 -4.42 -1.81
N THR A 28 -19.38 -5.73 -1.95
CA THR A 28 -20.57 -6.43 -1.49
C THR A 28 -20.67 -6.39 0.03
N ALA A 29 -19.57 -6.67 0.74
CA ALA A 29 -19.52 -6.59 2.20
C ALA A 29 -19.85 -5.18 2.71
N LEU A 30 -19.28 -4.12 2.12
CA LEU A 30 -19.58 -2.74 2.52
C LEU A 30 -21.04 -2.36 2.27
N TYR A 31 -21.66 -2.88 1.22
CA TYR A 31 -23.08 -2.68 0.95
C TYR A 31 -23.96 -3.40 1.99
N GLU A 32 -23.63 -4.66 2.33
CA GLU A 32 -24.33 -5.40 3.39
C GLU A 32 -24.23 -4.70 4.75
N LEU A 33 -23.07 -4.13 5.07
CA LEU A 33 -22.90 -3.39 6.33
C LEU A 33 -23.75 -2.11 6.37
N GLU A 34 -23.96 -1.46 5.22
CA GLU A 34 -24.88 -0.31 5.12
C GLU A 34 -26.35 -0.73 5.33
N THR A 35 -26.75 -1.91 4.86
CA THR A 35 -28.13 -2.40 4.99
C THR A 35 -28.42 -2.96 6.38
N ASN A 36 -27.45 -3.63 7.00
CA ASN A 36 -27.66 -4.36 8.25
C ASN A 36 -27.54 -3.47 9.49
N ILE A 37 -26.80 -2.36 9.43
CA ILE A 37 -26.53 -1.51 10.60
C ILE A 37 -26.96 -0.06 10.31
N PRO A 38 -28.08 0.42 10.90
CA PRO A 38 -28.58 1.77 10.64
C PRO A 38 -27.66 2.87 11.18
N ASP A 39 -26.90 2.61 12.25
CA ASP A 39 -26.04 3.60 12.91
C ASP A 39 -24.79 3.94 12.09
N MET A 40 -24.26 2.98 11.31
CA MET A 40 -23.10 3.20 10.44
C MET A 40 -23.49 3.70 9.04
N LYS A 41 -24.78 3.66 8.71
CA LYS A 41 -25.31 4.03 7.40
C LYS A 41 -24.95 5.46 6.99
N ALA A 42 -25.07 6.41 7.92
CA ALA A 42 -24.76 7.81 7.66
C ALA A 42 -23.27 8.02 7.32
N ALA A 43 -22.39 7.28 7.99
CA ALA A 43 -20.96 7.33 7.74
C ALA A 43 -20.58 6.60 6.45
N LEU A 44 -21.16 5.43 6.17
CA LEU A 44 -20.82 4.56 5.03
C LEU A 44 -21.37 5.04 3.69
N ARG A 45 -22.49 5.75 3.66
CA ARG A 45 -23.16 6.22 2.43
C ARG A 45 -22.23 7.01 1.49
N PRO A 46 -21.47 8.04 1.96
CA PRO A 46 -20.54 8.79 1.11
C PRO A 46 -19.20 8.08 0.87
N LEU A 47 -18.91 6.98 1.57
CA LEU A 47 -17.59 6.35 1.49
C LEU A 47 -17.45 5.54 0.22
N GLN A 48 -16.32 5.80 -0.44
CA GLN A 48 -15.86 5.06 -1.61
C GLN A 48 -14.42 4.62 -1.39
N PHE A 49 -14.05 3.49 -1.98
CA PHE A 49 -12.67 3.03 -2.04
C PHE A 49 -12.18 3.04 -3.50
N VAL A 50 -10.89 3.25 -3.70
CA VAL A 50 -10.25 3.31 -5.02
C VAL A 50 -9.93 1.90 -5.52
N SER A 51 -9.32 1.08 -4.68
CA SER A 51 -8.92 -0.29 -5.04
C SER A 51 -8.61 -1.08 -3.79
N ALA A 52 -8.74 -2.39 -3.84
CA ALA A 52 -8.28 -3.28 -2.77
C ALA A 52 -7.22 -4.25 -3.32
N ARG A 53 -6.18 -4.51 -2.52
CA ARG A 53 -5.09 -5.41 -2.89
C ARG A 53 -4.79 -6.37 -1.74
N GLU A 54 -4.91 -7.67 -2.01
CA GLU A 54 -4.41 -8.75 -1.13
C GLU A 54 -2.90 -8.95 -1.34
N ASN A 55 -2.44 -8.81 -2.59
CA ASN A 55 -1.02 -8.80 -2.90
C ASN A 55 -0.59 -7.38 -3.25
N ALA A 56 0.05 -6.70 -2.28
CA ALA A 56 0.85 -5.50 -2.49
C ALA A 56 2.01 -5.79 -3.47
N CYS A 57 1.69 -5.92 -4.75
CA CYS A 57 2.66 -5.84 -5.82
C CYS A 57 3.31 -4.46 -5.77
N CYS A 58 4.55 -4.42 -5.29
CA CYS A 58 5.54 -3.53 -5.87
C CYS A 58 5.67 -3.92 -7.34
N ARG A 59 5.07 -3.15 -8.26
CA ARG A 59 5.79 -2.96 -9.52
C ARG A 59 7.06 -2.21 -9.14
N PRO A 60 8.26 -2.78 -9.31
CA PRO A 60 9.47 -2.04 -9.02
C PRO A 60 9.47 -0.77 -9.88
N ILE A 61 9.38 0.40 -9.23
CA ILE A 61 9.39 1.72 -9.87
C ILE A 61 10.77 2.03 -10.51
N SER A 62 11.76 1.12 -10.41
CA SER A 62 13.15 1.35 -10.82
C SER A 62 13.71 0.45 -11.94
N ALA A 63 12.92 -0.30 -12.70
CA ALA A 63 13.43 -1.11 -13.83
C ALA A 63 13.10 -0.50 -15.20
N LYS A 64 13.32 0.81 -15.39
CA LYS A 64 13.41 1.43 -16.72
C LYS A 64 14.44 2.56 -16.74
N LYS A 65 15.74 2.20 -16.83
CA LYS A 65 16.79 2.87 -17.62
C LYS A 65 18.19 2.42 -17.19
N LYS A 66 18.82 1.60 -18.04
CA LYS A 66 20.24 1.59 -18.46
C LYS A 66 20.72 0.16 -18.67
N ILE A 67 20.65 -0.31 -19.92
CA ILE A 67 21.83 -0.81 -20.66
C ILE A 67 21.62 -0.40 -22.12
N LEU A 68 22.16 0.76 -22.48
CA LEU A 68 22.54 1.06 -23.86
C LEU A 68 23.76 1.99 -23.80
N VAL A 69 24.94 1.38 -23.81
CA VAL A 69 26.22 1.90 -24.31
C VAL A 69 26.96 0.61 -24.74
N LYS A 70 26.95 0.17 -26.00
CA LYS A 70 27.62 0.68 -27.21
C LYS A 70 29.15 0.70 -27.11
N MET A 71 29.76 -0.42 -27.49
CA MET A 71 31.05 -0.61 -28.18
C MET A 71 31.04 -2.06 -28.71
N ALA A 72 31.59 -2.48 -29.85
CA ALA A 72 32.17 -1.85 -31.02
C ALA A 72 32.30 -2.96 -32.09
N LYS A 73 32.11 -2.57 -33.35
CA LYS A 73 32.69 -3.03 -34.63
C LYS A 73 33.14 -4.51 -34.84
N ASN A 74 32.74 -4.99 -36.02
CA ASN A 74 33.38 -5.96 -36.93
C ASN A 74 33.41 -7.44 -36.51
N THR A 75 32.63 -8.30 -37.19
CA THR A 75 33.10 -9.19 -38.28
C THR A 75 31.99 -10.16 -38.74
N CYS A 76 31.93 -10.41 -40.05
CA CYS A 76 31.61 -11.69 -40.74
C CYS A 76 30.40 -12.53 -40.30
N THR A 77 29.33 -12.55 -41.08
CA THR A 77 28.99 -13.50 -42.17
C THR A 77 28.47 -14.86 -41.71
N LEU A 78 27.26 -15.17 -42.20
CA LEU A 78 26.69 -16.49 -42.49
C LEU A 78 26.58 -17.46 -41.31
N ILE A 79 25.35 -17.79 -40.92
CA ILE A 79 24.90 -19.16 -40.60
C ILE A 79 23.38 -19.13 -40.42
N THR A 80 22.73 -19.66 -41.47
CA THR A 80 21.54 -20.52 -41.44
C THR A 80 20.27 -20.06 -40.72
N LYS A 81 19.26 -19.80 -41.55
CA LYS A 81 17.82 -20.03 -41.30
C LYS A 81 17.62 -21.24 -40.38
N ARG A 82 17.37 -20.98 -39.10
CA ARG A 82 16.57 -21.88 -38.25
C ARG A 82 15.48 -21.07 -37.60
N ARG A 83 14.29 -21.29 -38.15
CA ARG A 83 12.96 -21.13 -37.57
C ARG A 83 13.01 -21.30 -36.05
N TRP A 84 12.88 -20.19 -35.33
CA TRP A 84 12.32 -20.19 -33.98
C TRP A 84 11.03 -19.41 -34.09
N ALA A 85 9.92 -20.13 -33.92
CA ALA A 85 8.64 -19.53 -33.71
C ALA A 85 8.80 -18.55 -32.54
N LEU A 86 8.57 -17.26 -32.78
CA LEU A 86 8.28 -16.32 -31.72
C LEU A 86 6.89 -16.68 -31.20
N GLY A 87 6.84 -17.80 -30.47
CA GLY A 87 5.77 -18.10 -29.55
C GLY A 87 5.65 -16.88 -28.66
N SER A 88 4.46 -16.31 -28.68
CA SER A 88 3.97 -15.33 -27.73
C SER A 88 4.35 -15.79 -26.33
N PHE A 89 5.47 -15.28 -25.82
CA PHE A 89 5.83 -15.41 -24.43
C PHE A 89 4.89 -14.47 -23.70
N SER A 90 3.69 -14.98 -23.41
CA SER A 90 2.81 -14.43 -22.40
C SER A 90 3.63 -14.37 -21.13
N LEU A 91 4.13 -13.18 -20.82
CA LEU A 91 4.57 -12.84 -19.47
C LEU A 91 3.35 -13.04 -18.59
N THR A 92 3.20 -14.25 -18.06
CA THR A 92 2.36 -14.54 -16.92
C THR A 92 2.77 -13.53 -15.86
N PRO A 93 1.86 -12.65 -15.40
CA PRO A 93 2.18 -11.77 -14.31
C PRO A 93 2.46 -12.65 -13.11
N GLY A 94 3.74 -12.78 -12.75
CA GLY A 94 4.19 -13.52 -11.59
C GLY A 94 3.44 -13.03 -10.36
N PHE A 95 2.47 -13.82 -9.94
CA PHE A 95 1.70 -13.61 -8.72
C PHE A 95 2.57 -14.12 -7.57
N LEU A 96 3.43 -13.24 -7.05
CA LEU A 96 4.12 -13.53 -5.80
C LEU A 96 3.10 -13.38 -4.67
N GLN A 97 2.62 -14.51 -4.17
CA GLN A 97 1.73 -14.62 -3.01
C GLN A 97 2.34 -13.85 -1.82
N ILE A 98 1.57 -12.97 -1.20
CA ILE A 98 1.98 -12.34 0.06
C ILE A 98 1.50 -13.23 1.19
N GLU A 99 2.45 -13.97 1.74
CA GLU A 99 2.31 -14.63 3.02
C GLU A 99 2.92 -13.67 4.03
N VAL A 100 2.09 -13.13 4.92
CA VAL A 100 2.61 -12.56 6.17
C VAL A 100 3.25 -13.72 6.90
N GLY A 101 4.43 -13.54 7.51
CA GLY A 101 5.30 -14.62 8.03
C GLY A 101 4.66 -15.67 8.97
N HIS A 102 3.38 -15.53 9.29
CA HIS A 102 2.52 -16.44 10.03
C HIS A 102 1.43 -17.12 9.19
N GLY A 103 1.56 -17.17 7.85
CA GLY A 103 0.57 -17.75 6.94
C GLY A 103 -0.75 -16.97 6.81
N ARG A 104 -0.90 -15.87 7.56
CA ARG A 104 -2.06 -14.97 7.49
C ARG A 104 -1.90 -14.04 6.28
N LYS A 105 -3.00 -13.78 5.58
CA LYS A 105 -3.03 -12.82 4.47
C LYS A 105 -3.60 -11.49 4.95
N ALA A 106 -3.09 -10.40 4.41
CA ALA A 106 -3.56 -9.06 4.72
C ALA A 106 -4.20 -8.41 3.49
N ILE A 107 -5.33 -7.75 3.69
CA ILE A 107 -6.05 -7.02 2.65
C ILE A 107 -5.81 -5.53 2.87
N VAL A 108 -5.23 -4.86 1.89
CA VAL A 108 -5.02 -3.40 1.92
C VAL A 108 -6.08 -2.71 1.06
N ILE A 109 -6.89 -1.87 1.67
CA ILE A 109 -7.93 -1.08 1.00
C ILE A 109 -7.39 0.34 0.78
N PHE A 110 -7.32 0.76 -0.48
CA PHE A 110 -6.94 2.10 -0.86
C PHE A 110 -8.14 3.03 -0.87
N VAL A 111 -8.08 4.09 -0.06
CA VAL A 111 -9.14 5.08 0.09
C VAL A 111 -8.72 6.43 -0.52
N PRO A 112 -9.61 7.19 -1.16
CA PRO A 112 -9.30 8.56 -1.56
C PRO A 112 -8.97 9.43 -0.33
N VAL A 113 -7.87 10.18 -0.38
CA VAL A 113 -7.44 11.08 0.72
C VAL A 113 -8.57 11.96 1.30
N PRO A 114 -9.46 12.61 0.52
CA PRO A 114 -10.50 13.47 1.13
C PRO A 114 -11.50 12.70 1.99
N LEU A 115 -11.70 11.39 1.74
CA LEU A 115 -12.67 10.58 2.47
C LEU A 115 -12.08 9.96 3.75
N LEU A 116 -10.75 9.99 3.92
CA LEU A 116 -10.05 9.31 5.02
C LEU A 116 -10.57 9.72 6.40
N GLN A 117 -10.89 10.99 6.61
CA GLN A 117 -11.45 11.45 7.89
C GLN A 117 -12.81 10.80 8.21
N GLY A 118 -13.62 10.55 7.17
CA GLY A 118 -14.88 9.82 7.31
C GLY A 118 -14.65 8.34 7.64
N TRP A 119 -13.63 7.72 7.05
CA TRP A 119 -13.24 6.35 7.38
C TRP A 119 -12.76 6.23 8.82
N HIS A 120 -11.93 7.14 9.32
CA HIS A 120 -11.41 7.13 10.69
C HIS A 120 -12.55 7.09 11.73
N ARG A 121 -13.64 7.85 11.54
CA ARG A 121 -14.78 7.88 12.47
C ARG A 121 -15.41 6.49 12.70
N SER A 122 -15.46 5.65 11.67
CA SER A 122 -16.11 4.32 11.73
C SER A 122 -15.12 3.16 11.66
N GLN A 123 -13.82 3.45 11.61
CA GLN A 123 -12.77 2.48 11.29
C GLN A 123 -12.71 1.34 12.30
N GLN A 124 -12.77 1.62 13.61
CA GLN A 124 -12.67 0.59 14.64
C GLN A 124 -13.77 -0.48 14.55
N ARG A 125 -15.00 -0.09 14.20
CA ARG A 125 -16.14 -1.01 14.06
C ARG A 125 -16.09 -1.73 12.72
N LEU A 126 -15.82 -0.99 11.66
CA LEU A 126 -15.75 -1.48 10.29
C LEU A 126 -14.66 -2.56 10.14
N THR A 127 -13.47 -2.36 10.70
CA THR A 127 -12.39 -3.36 10.59
C THR A 127 -12.75 -4.66 11.29
N ARG A 128 -13.45 -4.60 12.44
CA ARG A 128 -13.90 -5.81 13.16
C ARG A 128 -14.96 -6.59 12.37
N GLU A 129 -15.86 -5.89 11.69
CA GLU A 129 -16.90 -6.51 10.87
C GLU A 129 -16.33 -7.11 9.59
N LEU A 130 -15.41 -6.40 8.92
CA LEU A 130 -14.73 -6.92 7.74
C LEU A 130 -13.84 -8.12 8.10
N GLU A 131 -13.14 -8.11 9.24
CA GLU A 131 -12.34 -9.26 9.67
C GLU A 131 -13.19 -10.51 9.90
N LYS A 132 -14.39 -10.38 10.49
CA LYS A 132 -15.34 -11.49 10.63
C LYS A 132 -15.78 -12.07 9.28
N LYS A 133 -16.00 -11.20 8.29
CA LYS A 133 -16.41 -11.60 6.92
C LYS A 133 -15.27 -12.23 6.13
N PHE A 134 -14.02 -11.88 6.46
CA PHE A 134 -12.84 -12.32 5.75
C PHE A 134 -11.96 -13.26 6.59
N SER A 135 -12.53 -14.29 7.23
CA SER A 135 -11.82 -15.47 7.75
C SER A 135 -10.45 -15.17 8.37
N ASP A 136 -10.39 -14.21 9.30
CA ASP A 136 -9.19 -13.78 10.05
C ASP A 136 -8.04 -13.19 9.22
N ARG A 137 -8.34 -12.64 8.02
CA ARG A 137 -7.41 -11.80 7.27
C ARG A 137 -7.42 -10.38 7.82
N HIS A 138 -6.25 -9.84 8.11
CA HIS A 138 -6.12 -8.47 8.60
C HIS A 138 -6.49 -7.47 7.52
N VAL A 139 -7.49 -6.63 7.81
CA VAL A 139 -7.93 -5.58 6.89
C VAL A 139 -7.30 -4.26 7.33
N ILE A 140 -6.54 -3.65 6.43
CA ILE A 140 -5.83 -2.40 6.69
C ILE A 140 -6.27 -1.37 5.65
N ILE A 141 -6.62 -0.17 6.15
CA ILE A 141 -7.08 0.94 5.32
C ILE A 141 -5.91 1.90 5.12
N VAL A 142 -5.62 2.26 3.88
CA VAL A 142 -4.54 3.19 3.53
C VAL A 142 -5.06 4.22 2.54
N ALA A 143 -4.66 5.48 2.68
CA ALA A 143 -4.98 6.46 1.64
C ALA A 143 -4.17 6.24 0.36
N SER A 144 -4.85 6.35 -0.79
CA SER A 144 -4.23 6.44 -2.10
C SER A 144 -3.53 7.79 -2.26
N ARG A 145 -2.23 7.84 -1.97
CA ARG A 145 -1.39 9.05 -2.05
C ARG A 145 -0.49 8.99 -3.27
N ARG A 146 -0.44 10.07 -4.06
CA ARG A 146 0.42 10.17 -5.26
C ARG A 146 1.74 10.87 -4.96
N ILE A 147 2.86 10.18 -5.19
CA ILE A 147 4.21 10.76 -5.06
C ILE A 147 4.61 11.42 -6.38
N LEU A 148 4.95 12.72 -6.33
CA LEU A 148 5.60 13.38 -7.46
C LEU A 148 7.12 13.10 -7.47
N PRO A 149 7.79 13.06 -8.62
CA PRO A 149 9.25 12.99 -8.64
C PRO A 149 9.87 14.28 -8.07
N ARG A 150 11.07 14.19 -7.49
CA ARG A 150 11.84 15.39 -7.11
C ARG A 150 12.23 16.14 -8.40
N PRO A 151 11.99 17.46 -8.49
CA PRO A 151 12.47 18.24 -9.63
C PRO A 151 13.99 18.11 -9.72
N LYS A 152 14.51 17.84 -10.92
CA LYS A 152 15.95 17.72 -11.15
C LYS A 152 16.55 19.11 -11.31
N ARG A 153 17.81 19.29 -10.88
CA ARG A 153 18.56 20.57 -10.94
C ARG A 153 18.87 21.03 -12.38
N SER A 154 18.67 20.16 -13.37
CA SER A 154 18.93 20.44 -14.79
C SER A 154 17.69 21.05 -15.48
N ASN A 155 17.87 22.22 -16.10
CA ASN A 155 16.86 22.88 -16.94
C ASN A 155 16.44 22.06 -18.18
N ARG A 156 17.23 21.05 -18.59
CA ARG A 156 16.96 20.22 -19.78
C ARG A 156 16.09 18.98 -19.46
N SER A 157 15.72 18.79 -18.20
CA SER A 157 14.81 17.72 -17.78
C SER A 157 13.38 18.02 -18.20
N ARG A 158 12.80 17.20 -19.09
CA ARG A 158 11.34 17.14 -19.41
C ARG A 158 10.42 16.99 -18.18
N THR A 159 10.98 16.76 -17.00
CA THR A 159 10.27 16.61 -15.71
C THR A 159 10.38 17.87 -14.83
N SER A 160 10.94 18.97 -15.35
CA SER A 160 10.92 20.27 -14.69
C SER A 160 9.49 20.82 -14.74
N GLN A 161 8.69 20.45 -13.75
CA GLN A 161 7.33 20.97 -13.58
C GLN A 161 7.41 22.49 -13.39
N THR A 162 6.69 23.27 -14.20
CA THR A 162 6.62 24.74 -14.07
C THR A 162 6.09 25.17 -12.69
N GLN A 163 5.21 24.36 -12.10
CA GLN A 163 4.65 24.61 -10.78
C GLN A 163 5.48 23.96 -9.67
N LYS A 164 5.71 24.71 -8.58
CA LYS A 164 6.39 24.21 -7.37
C LYS A 164 5.69 22.97 -6.82
N ARG A 165 6.49 21.93 -6.50
CA ARG A 165 5.98 20.69 -5.91
C ARG A 165 5.35 20.97 -4.54
N PRO A 166 4.10 20.56 -4.29
CA PRO A 166 3.48 20.68 -2.97
C PRO A 166 4.11 19.69 -1.97
N ARG A 167 4.26 20.12 -0.71
CA ARG A 167 4.90 19.33 0.37
C ARG A 167 4.18 18.01 0.64
N SER A 168 2.85 17.99 0.55
CA SER A 168 2.00 16.80 0.73
C SER A 168 2.32 15.67 -0.25
N ARG A 169 2.86 15.99 -1.44
CA ARG A 169 3.27 15.01 -2.45
C ARG A 169 4.77 14.70 -2.41
N THR A 170 5.46 15.04 -1.32
CA THR A 170 6.87 14.65 -1.09
C THR A 170 6.99 13.20 -0.67
N LEU A 171 8.08 12.51 -1.06
CA LEU A 171 8.28 11.10 -0.69
C LEU A 171 8.29 10.94 0.84
N THR A 172 8.99 11.82 1.55
CA THR A 172 9.06 11.80 3.02
C THR A 172 7.68 12.00 3.65
N ALA A 173 6.96 13.05 3.27
CA ALA A 173 5.62 13.31 3.82
C ALA A 173 4.62 12.19 3.52
N VAL A 174 4.68 11.58 2.32
CA VAL A 174 3.80 10.45 1.98
C VAL A 174 4.16 9.23 2.82
N HIS A 175 5.44 8.93 3.04
CA HIS A 175 5.85 7.80 3.87
C HIS A 175 5.46 7.97 5.34
N ASP A 176 5.60 9.18 5.88
CA ASP A 176 5.20 9.48 7.25
C ASP A 176 3.71 9.30 7.47
N ALA A 177 2.92 9.67 6.47
CA ALA A 177 1.49 9.62 6.57
C ALA A 177 0.92 8.23 6.23
N ILE A 178 1.60 7.42 5.42
CA ILE A 178 1.29 5.98 5.31
C ILE A 178 1.50 5.29 6.67
N LEU A 179 2.56 5.62 7.41
CA LEU A 179 2.78 5.06 8.76
C LEU A 179 1.62 5.41 9.71
N ALA A 180 1.12 6.65 9.65
CA ALA A 180 -0.03 7.05 10.46
C ALA A 180 -1.30 6.30 10.06
N ASP A 181 -1.56 6.12 8.76
CA ASP A 181 -2.75 5.42 8.27
C ASP A 181 -2.73 3.92 8.66
N LEU A 182 -1.56 3.28 8.64
CA LEU A 182 -1.41 1.86 8.99
C LEU A 182 -1.73 1.58 10.46
N VAL A 183 -1.32 2.49 11.36
CA VAL A 183 -1.36 2.24 12.81
C VAL A 183 -2.61 2.83 13.48
N TYR A 184 -3.55 3.39 12.72
CA TYR A 184 -4.82 3.85 13.28
C TYR A 184 -5.56 2.69 13.98
N PRO A 185 -6.06 2.85 15.22
CA PRO A 185 -6.31 4.09 15.97
C PRO A 185 -5.15 4.64 16.81
N VAL A 186 -4.01 3.94 16.86
CA VAL A 186 -2.89 4.28 17.73
C VAL A 186 -2.04 5.39 17.14
N GLU A 187 -1.68 6.34 18.00
CA GLU A 187 -0.78 7.43 17.65
C GLU A 187 0.68 7.03 17.80
N ILE A 188 1.52 7.55 16.90
CA ILE A 188 2.96 7.31 16.93
C ILE A 188 3.60 8.34 17.84
N VAL A 189 4.21 7.88 18.94
CA VAL A 189 4.92 8.73 19.92
C VAL A 189 6.24 9.22 19.36
N GLY A 190 6.96 8.36 18.64
CA GLY A 190 8.29 8.68 18.15
C GLY A 190 8.75 7.85 16.97
N LYS A 191 9.71 8.39 16.21
CA LYS A 191 10.37 7.69 15.10
C LYS A 191 11.88 7.84 15.26
N ARG A 192 12.59 6.72 15.25
CA ARG A 192 14.05 6.66 15.28
C ARG A 192 14.53 5.92 14.04
N LEU A 193 15.52 6.47 13.35
CA LEU A 193 16.14 5.78 12.23
C LEU A 193 17.47 5.22 12.70
N ARG A 194 17.57 3.90 12.79
CA ARG A 194 18.83 3.21 13.03
C ARG A 194 19.50 2.93 11.69
N THR A 195 20.72 3.39 11.54
CA THR A 195 21.58 3.03 10.40
C THR A 195 22.53 1.94 10.88
N LYS A 196 22.60 0.82 10.16
CA LYS A 196 23.59 -0.24 10.41
C LYS A 196 24.91 0.11 9.74
N GLU A 197 25.98 -0.58 10.13
CA GLU A 197 27.30 -0.48 9.51
C GLU A 197 27.26 -0.82 8.01
N ASP A 198 26.39 -1.75 7.62
CA ASP A 198 26.08 -2.10 6.21
C ASP A 198 25.45 -0.95 5.40
N GLY A 199 25.12 0.18 6.03
CA GLY A 199 24.40 1.31 5.45
C GLY A 199 22.89 1.11 5.32
N SER A 200 22.38 -0.08 5.67
CA SER A 200 20.94 -0.35 5.71
C SER A 200 20.26 0.46 6.82
N LYS A 201 19.08 1.00 6.51
CA LYS A 201 18.32 1.86 7.41
C LYS A 201 17.07 1.13 7.87
N ILE A 202 16.93 0.97 9.18
CA ILE A 202 15.74 0.42 9.83
C ILE A 202 15.06 1.55 10.60
N LEU A 203 13.79 1.78 10.33
CA LEU A 203 13.00 2.79 11.02
C LEU A 203 12.28 2.12 12.19
N LYS A 204 12.67 2.49 13.41
CA LYS A 204 12.01 2.09 14.66
C LYS A 204 10.90 3.09 14.95
N VAL A 205 9.65 2.63 14.93
CA VAL A 205 8.46 3.43 15.25
C VAL A 205 8.02 3.05 16.65
N ILE A 206 7.90 4.06 17.51
CA ILE A 206 7.44 3.90 18.88
C ILE A 206 5.95 4.22 18.89
N LEU A 207 5.13 3.27 19.32
CA LEU A 207 3.67 3.40 19.45
C LEU A 207 3.28 3.81 20.86
N ASP A 208 2.09 4.39 21.02
CA ASP A 208 1.56 4.69 22.37
C ASP A 208 1.21 3.39 23.11
N GLU A 209 1.36 3.39 24.43
CA GLU A 209 1.21 2.20 25.29
C GLU A 209 -0.27 1.82 25.51
N LYS A 210 -1.17 2.79 25.42
CA LYS A 210 -2.60 2.68 25.79
C LYS A 210 -3.36 1.56 25.07
N GLU A 211 -2.94 1.19 23.86
CA GLU A 211 -3.64 0.22 23.02
C GLU A 211 -2.79 -1.01 22.68
N ARG A 212 -1.76 -1.30 23.48
CA ARG A 212 -0.86 -2.46 23.30
C ARG A 212 -1.65 -3.76 23.08
N GLY A 213 -2.61 -4.07 23.94
CA GLY A 213 -3.39 -5.32 23.87
C GLY A 213 -4.17 -5.55 22.57
N GLY A 214 -4.48 -4.51 21.80
CA GLY A 214 -5.24 -4.62 20.55
C GLY A 214 -4.40 -4.59 19.28
N VAL A 215 -3.12 -4.24 19.36
CA VAL A 215 -2.28 -3.95 18.19
C VAL A 215 -1.15 -4.96 18.03
N ASP A 216 -0.72 -5.61 19.12
CA ASP A 216 0.39 -6.56 19.15
C ASP A 216 0.27 -7.65 18.07
N TYR A 217 -0.93 -8.22 17.88
CA TYR A 217 -1.16 -9.27 16.89
C TYR A 217 -1.07 -8.80 15.42
N ARG A 218 -1.05 -7.49 15.17
CA ARG A 218 -1.00 -6.88 13.81
C ARG A 218 0.38 -6.33 13.45
N LEU A 219 1.31 -6.21 14.39
CA LEU A 219 2.60 -5.52 14.18
C LEU A 219 3.42 -6.11 13.03
N ASP A 220 3.48 -7.43 12.94
CA ASP A 220 4.19 -8.14 11.86
C ASP A 220 3.57 -7.81 10.50
N THR A 221 2.24 -7.79 10.45
CA THR A 221 1.49 -7.42 9.24
C THR A 221 1.79 -5.98 8.82
N TYR A 222 1.86 -5.04 9.77
CA TYR A 222 2.18 -3.64 9.45
C TYR A 222 3.59 -3.47 8.90
N SER A 223 4.58 -4.17 9.47
CA SER A 223 5.96 -4.12 8.98
C SER A 223 6.05 -4.61 7.55
N GLU A 224 5.38 -5.72 7.26
CA GLU A 224 5.37 -6.31 5.94
C GLU A 224 4.63 -5.46 4.91
N VAL A 225 3.43 -4.98 5.23
CA VAL A 225 2.66 -4.10 4.35
C VAL A 225 3.46 -2.83 4.04
N TYR A 226 4.11 -2.22 5.03
CA TYR A 226 4.94 -1.03 4.81
C TYR A 226 6.15 -1.33 3.92
N LYS A 227 6.82 -2.47 4.15
CA LYS A 227 7.96 -2.93 3.34
C LYS A 227 7.54 -3.19 1.89
N ARG A 228 6.34 -3.73 1.65
CA ARG A 228 5.80 -3.97 0.31
C ARG A 228 5.38 -2.69 -0.41
N LEU A 229 4.81 -1.73 0.30
CA LEU A 229 4.39 -0.45 -0.28
C LEU A 229 5.58 0.46 -0.60
N THR A 230 6.61 0.47 0.25
CA THR A 230 7.67 1.49 0.20
C THR A 230 9.07 0.95 -0.07
N GLY A 231 9.30 -0.35 0.11
CA GLY A 231 10.62 -0.97 0.04
C GLY A 231 11.52 -0.69 1.26
N LYS A 232 11.01 -0.02 2.31
CA LYS A 232 11.78 0.30 3.52
C LYS A 232 11.38 -0.62 4.67
N GLY A 233 12.37 -1.07 5.45
CA GLY A 233 12.12 -1.85 6.66
C GLY A 233 11.70 -0.98 7.84
N VAL A 234 10.65 -1.38 8.54
CA VAL A 234 10.15 -0.75 9.76
C VAL A 234 10.07 -1.79 10.87
N ASN A 235 10.45 -1.38 12.08
CA ASN A 235 10.19 -2.13 13.30
C ASN A 235 9.27 -1.32 14.20
N PHE A 236 8.20 -1.94 14.70
CA PHE A 236 7.30 -1.31 15.65
C PHE A 236 7.65 -1.79 17.06
N GLU A 237 7.80 -0.85 17.99
CA GLU A 237 8.18 -1.10 19.38
C GLU A 237 7.27 -0.29 20.30
N PHE A 238 6.95 -0.80 21.49
CA PHE A 238 6.33 0.00 22.55
C PHE A 238 7.42 0.61 23.43
N PRO A 239 7.19 1.82 23.99
CA PRO A 239 8.09 2.34 25.01
C PRO A 239 8.10 1.36 26.19
N ALA A 240 9.29 1.01 26.67
CA ALA A 240 9.41 0.34 27.96
C ALA A 240 8.97 1.33 29.04
N SER A 241 8.11 0.88 29.95
CA SER A 241 7.70 1.66 31.11
C SER A 241 8.96 2.04 31.89
N GLN A 242 9.11 3.30 32.30
CA GLN A 242 10.33 3.78 32.99
C GLN A 242 10.67 3.02 34.29
N ALA A 243 9.75 2.19 34.79
CA ALA A 243 9.91 1.34 35.96
C ALA A 243 10.98 0.23 35.79
N ASP A 244 11.38 -0.13 34.58
CA ASP A 244 12.41 -1.16 34.33
C ASP A 244 13.86 -0.64 34.49
N PHE A 245 14.04 0.63 34.85
CA PHE A 245 15.35 1.27 35.03
C PHE A 245 15.69 1.61 36.49
N ALA A 246 14.95 1.04 37.46
CA ALA A 246 15.19 1.19 38.89
C ALA A 246 15.80 -0.08 39.50
#